data_AF-A0AA38LGN4-F1
#
_entry.id   AF-A0AA38LGN4-F1
#
_cell.length_a   1.000
_cell.length_b   1.000
_cell.length_c   1.000
_cell.angle_alpha   90.00
_cell.angle_beta   90.00
_cell.angle_gamma   90.00
#
_symmetry.space_group_name_H-M   'P 1'
#
loop_
_entity.id
_entity.type
_entity.pdbx_description
1 polymer ?
#
loop_
_entity_poly.entity_id
_entity_poly.type
_entity_poly.pdbx_seq_one_letter_code
_entity_poly.pdbx_strand_id
1 'polypeptide(L)' 'VTANMRGSSAQEVAERIFMHTDFHGFQGPTVSPVYWENAGEVETGYYAIVICVPKHRLYESVRQLRA' A
#
# COMPACT_ATOMS: atom_id res chain seq x y z
N VAL A 1 3.55 6.35 6.95
CA VAL A 1 3.92 4.91 6.81
C VAL A 1 3.99 4.62 5.33
N THR A 2 5.02 3.88 4.91
CA THR A 2 5.16 3.43 3.52
C THR A 2 5.22 1.91 3.52
N ALA A 3 4.45 1.27 2.65
CA ALA A 3 4.42 -0.19 2.53
C ALA A 3 4.30 -0.61 1.06
N ASN A 4 4.89 -1.75 0.71
CA ASN A 4 4.73 -2.35 -0.61
C ASN A 4 3.61 -3.38 -0.57
N MET A 5 2.68 -3.29 -1.51
CA MET A 5 1.53 -4.18 -1.63
C MET A 5 1.50 -4.79 -3.03
N ARG A 6 1.14 -6.06 -3.13
CA ARG A 6 0.92 -6.72 -4.42
C ARG A 6 -0.48 -6.39 -4.94
N GLY A 7 -0.59 -6.04 -6.22
CA GLY A 7 -1.86 -5.74 -6.87
C GLY A 7 -1.73 -5.75 -8.39
N SER A 8 -2.87 -5.77 -9.08
CA SER A 8 -2.97 -5.71 -10.54
C SER A 8 -3.04 -4.28 -11.07
N SER A 9 -3.51 -3.33 -10.25
CA SER A 9 -3.56 -1.90 -10.58
C SER A 9 -3.44 -1.01 -9.35
N ALA A 10 -3.08 0.26 -9.54
CA ALA A 10 -3.06 1.24 -8.45
C ALA A 10 -4.46 1.46 -7.84
N GLN A 11 -5.51 1.38 -8.68
CA GLN A 11 -6.92 1.47 -8.29
C GLN A 11 -7.30 0.32 -7.35
N GLU A 12 -6.97 -0.92 -7.72
CA GLU A 12 -7.28 -2.10 -6.89
C GLU A 12 -6.59 -2.01 -5.52
N VAL A 13 -5.33 -1.56 -5.49
CA VAL A 13 -4.59 -1.39 -4.23
C VAL A 13 -5.23 -0.29 -3.36
N ALA A 14 -5.66 0.82 -3.95
CA ALA A 14 -6.37 1.87 -3.23
C ALA A 14 -7.71 1.37 -2.66
N GLU A 15 -8.51 0.67 -3.47
CA GLU A 15 -9.79 0.07 -3.05
C GLU A 15 -9.60 -0.90 -1.89
N ARG A 16 -8.55 -1.74 -1.94
CA ARG A 16 -8.22 -2.66 -0.85
C ARG A 16 -7.92 -1.94 0.46
N ILE A 17 -7.19 -0.82 0.41
CA ILE A 17 -6.92 0.00 1.60
C ILE A 17 -8.21 0.58 2.18
N PHE A 18 -9.11 1.10 1.34
CA PHE A 18 -10.39 1.65 1.78
C PHE A 18 -11.32 0.59 2.37
N MET A 19 -11.31 -0.63 1.84
CA MET A 19 -12.20 -1.71 2.28
C MET A 19 -11.71 -2.47 3.51
N HIS A 20 -10.39 -2.65 3.66
CA HIS A 20 -9.82 -3.59 4.64
C HIS A 20 -8.98 -2.96 5.75
N THR A 21 -8.82 -1.64 5.75
CA THR A 21 -8.08 -0.93 6.81
C THR A 21 -8.89 0.25 7.33
N ASP A 22 -8.60 0.70 8.54
CA ASP A 22 -9.09 1.96 9.08
C ASP A 22 -8.17 3.14 8.74
N PHE A 23 -7.09 2.89 7.98
CA PHE A 23 -5.97 3.80 7.80
C PHE A 23 -5.81 4.19 6.34
N HIS A 24 -6.69 5.08 5.86
CA HIS A 24 -6.66 5.54 4.48
C HIS A 24 -5.78 6.78 4.27
N GLY A 25 -5.22 7.36 5.34
CA GLY A 25 -4.56 8.67 5.28
C GLY A 25 -5.56 9.83 5.30
N PHE A 26 -5.10 11.06 5.01
CA PHE A 26 -5.94 12.26 5.11
C PHE A 26 -6.92 12.45 3.94
N GLN A 27 -6.49 12.09 2.73
CA GLN A 27 -7.29 12.23 1.49
C GLN A 27 -7.32 10.90 0.71
N GLY A 28 -6.81 9.82 1.30
CA GLY A 28 -6.52 8.57 0.61
C GLY A 28 -5.02 8.24 0.56
N PRO A 29 -4.67 7.00 0.20
CA PRO A 29 -3.29 6.58 0.04
C PRO A 29 -2.69 7.17 -1.25
N THR A 30 -1.44 7.63 -1.18
CA THR A 30 -0.65 7.81 -2.40
C THR A 30 -0.21 6.43 -2.88
N VAL A 31 -0.48 6.09 -4.14
CA VAL A 31 -0.14 4.78 -4.72
C VAL A 31 0.81 4.98 -5.90
N SER A 32 1.94 4.28 -5.91
CA SER A 32 2.94 4.37 -6.98
C SER A 32 3.44 2.99 -7.39
N PRO A 33 3.64 2.71 -8.69
CA PRO A 33 4.11 1.41 -9.14
C PRO A 33 5.54 1.15 -8.64
N VAL A 34 5.78 -0.08 -8.18
CA VAL A 34 7.10 -0.58 -7.81
C VAL A 34 7.50 -1.59 -8.86
N TYR A 35 8.56 -1.24 -9.58
CA TYR A 35 9.18 -2.11 -10.56
C TYR A 35 10.28 -2.92 -9.89
N TRP A 36 10.37 -4.19 -10.24
CA TRP A 36 11.49 -5.05 -9.82
C TRP A 36 12.00 -5.83 -11.02
N GLU A 37 13.24 -6.28 -10.93
CA GLU A 37 13.85 -7.14 -11.93
C GLU A 37 13.51 -8.59 -11.63
N ASN A 38 13.00 -9.30 -12.63
CA ASN A 38 12.73 -10.72 -12.60
C ASN A 38 13.34 -11.37 -13.84
N ALA A 39 14.41 -12.14 -13.66
CA ALA A 39 15.09 -12.86 -14.73
C ALA A 39 15.48 -11.99 -15.95
N GLY A 40 15.93 -10.76 -15.71
CA GLY A 40 16.33 -9.81 -16.75
C GLY A 40 15.19 -8.98 -17.37
N GLU A 41 13.94 -9.19 -16.96
CA GLU A 41 12.79 -8.36 -17.34
C GLU A 41 12.34 -7.47 -16.18
N VAL A 42 11.91 -6.25 -16.48
CA VAL A 42 11.35 -5.33 -15.49
C VAL A 42 9.86 -5.57 -15.39
N GLU A 43 9.42 -6.11 -14.26
CA GLU A 43 8.02 -6.43 -14.00
C GLU A 43 7.34 -5.37 -13.12
N THR A 44 6.02 -5.37 -13.20
CA THR A 44 5.11 -4.53 -12.40
C THR A 44 4.04 -5.45 -11.80
N GLY A 45 3.52 -5.08 -10.63
CA GLY A 45 2.66 -5.95 -9.82
C GLY A 45 2.79 -5.69 -8.32
N TYR A 46 3.74 -4.84 -7.93
CA TYR A 46 3.79 -4.23 -6.61
C TYR A 46 3.52 -2.73 -6.73
N TYR A 47 2.94 -2.18 -5.67
CA TYR A 47 2.66 -0.77 -5.51
C TYR A 47 3.11 -0.31 -4.13
N ALA A 48 3.82 0.81 -4.08
CA ALA A 48 4.15 1.49 -2.84
C ALA A 48 2.96 2.36 -2.44
N ILE A 49 2.53 2.22 -1.20
CA ILE A 49 1.45 3.01 -0.61
C ILE A 49 2.04 3.96 0.42
N VAL A 50 1.56 5.20 0.47
CA VAL A 50 1.95 6.18 1.49
C VAL A 50 0.69 6.71 2.16
N ILE A 51 0.62 6.53 3.48
CA ILE A 51 -0.47 7.02 4.33
C ILE A 51 0.05 7.70 5.59
N CYS A 52 -0.65 8.74 6.02
CA CYS A 52 -0.46 9.35 7.33
C CYS A 52 -1.21 8.52 8.38
N VAL A 53 -0.50 8.13 9.45
CA VAL A 53 -1.06 7.36 10.57
C VAL A 53 -0.74 8.09 11.87
N PRO A 54 -1.72 8.27 12.78
CA PRO A 54 -1.46 8.80 14.11
C PRO A 54 -0.44 7.93 14.86
N LYS A 55 0.56 8.56 15.50
CA LYS A 55 1.67 7.82 16.17
C LYS A 55 1.18 6.76 17.15
N HIS A 56 0.12 7.03 17.90
CA HIS A 56 -0.44 6.10 18.89
C HIS A 56 -1.14 4.86 18.27
N ARG A 57 -1.49 4.89 16.98
CA ARG A 57 -2.07 3.75 16.23
C ARG A 57 -1.10 3.10 15.26
N LEU A 58 0.19 3.46 15.30
CA LEU A 58 1.19 2.93 14.37
C LEU A 58 1.24 1.39 14.38
N TYR A 59 1.24 0.79 15.56
CA TYR A 59 1.29 -0.66 15.71
C TYR A 59 0.06 -1.36 15.10
N GLU A 60 -1.14 -0.82 15.34
CA GLU A 60 -2.39 -1.31 14.77
C GLU A 60 -2.39 -1.20 13.25
N SER A 61 -1.91 -0.08 12.70
CA SER A 61 -1.82 0.12 11.26
C SER A 61 -0.92 -0.91 10.58
N VAL A 62 0.23 -1.24 11.19
CA VAL A 62 1.13 -2.27 10.67
C VAL A 62 0.46 -3.65 10.72
N ARG A 63 -0.34 -3.94 11.75
CA ARG A 63 -1.07 -5.19 11.86
C ARG A 63 -2.16 -5.32 10.78
N GLN A 64 -2.93 -4.27 10.54
CA GLN A 64 -3.97 -4.25 9.50
C GLN A 64 -3.37 -4.32 8.08
N LEU A 65 -2.26 -3.60 7.83
CA LEU A 65 -1.57 -3.63 6.53
C LEU A 65 -0.90 -4.97 6.20
N ARG A 66 -0.74 -5.87 7.18
CA ARG A 66 -0.18 -7.21 6.99
C ARG A 66 -1.24 -8.31 6.81
N ALA A 67 -2.49 -8.03 7.17
CA ALA A 67 -3.61 -8.98 7.09
C ALA A 67 -4.07 -9.15 5.64
#